data_AF-A6G8F4-F1
#
_entry.id   AF-A6G8F4-F1
#
_cell.length_a   1.000
_cell.length_b   1.000
_cell.length_c   1.000
_cell.angle_alpha   90.00
_cell.angle_beta   90.00
_cell.angle_gamma   90.00
#
_symmetry.space_group_name_H-M   'P 1'
#
loop_
_entity.id
_entity.type
_entity.pdbx_description
1 polymer ?
#
loop_
_entity_poly.entity_id
_entity_poly.type
_entity_poly.pdbx_seq_one_letter_code
_entity_poly.pdbx_strand_id
1 'polypeptide(L)'
;MTAKPSLLLSLTTLSTLALLATLANGCAAPESEDAVLLGEGETGAADGEAGEDAGDDGDGDEGSGGEEGSGMHEAVEEAMALFPDYPTLHGEVITRTCTPNEGVCHNQKEYPDLRTPSSMLATIGQRCNLDKDDITDTFDGCEPVGDRVVVDLTPPPLPDPVQEGDDPNLPPEEPTPVEPVLVTAEVAYVEFITDAEGTPVSAAVHLREAIPSELYAGEPQAVTFERETESGALAVGALSSVVWQPYGQVLEIADLSLLTDAELNLLESALVGGDPNRNGTFGADDPYALVEPGDTARSYLLQRLQGNVPGSPMPLANQPLSSAEVIALACWIESTAGEGAAEDLGLAIDYANCDFAQTFGGGAVSGGHSLSEDVQPILDQSCAFGGCHGGTQPAADLDLSAGKAYDALLGGSAQNPGQALVEPGNPTNSYLMTKLTGNGLSGVQMPKGGDPLDETSIGIVRQWIIEGAAND
;
A
#
# COMPACT_ATOMS: atom_id res chain seq x y z
N MET A 1 65.87 -31.54 4.46
CA MET A 1 65.84 -32.89 5.05
C MET A 1 64.48 -33.48 4.73
N THR A 2 64.33 -34.10 3.54
CA THR A 2 64.20 -35.58 3.32
C THR A 2 62.89 -36.14 3.92
N ALA A 3 61.76 -36.33 3.21
CA ALA A 3 61.39 -37.09 2.00
C ALA A 3 60.64 -38.42 2.31
N LYS A 4 59.35 -38.46 1.88
CA LYS A 4 58.54 -39.60 1.35
C LYS A 4 58.08 -40.74 2.32
N PRO A 5 56.97 -41.47 2.03
CA PRO A 5 56.54 -41.91 0.69
C PRO A 5 55.06 -41.79 0.30
N SER A 6 54.87 -41.88 -1.03
CA SER A 6 53.63 -42.14 -1.75
C SER A 6 53.21 -43.62 -1.63
N LEU A 7 51.90 -43.89 -1.68
CA LEU A 7 51.38 -45.13 -2.26
C LEU A 7 50.15 -44.82 -3.12
N LEU A 8 50.15 -45.41 -4.33
CA LEU A 8 49.15 -45.34 -5.40
C LEU A 8 48.05 -46.40 -5.23
N LEU A 9 47.03 -46.30 -6.10
CA LEU A 9 45.84 -47.14 -6.38
C LEU A 9 44.55 -46.67 -5.68
N SER A 10 43.39 -46.51 -6.32
CA SER A 10 42.91 -46.92 -7.65
C SER A 10 41.67 -46.10 -8.01
N LEU A 11 41.48 -45.80 -9.31
CA LEU A 11 40.19 -45.38 -9.87
C LEU A 11 39.11 -46.44 -9.58
N THR A 12 37.88 -46.02 -9.23
CA THR A 12 36.66 -46.27 -10.01
C THR A 12 35.39 -45.74 -9.32
N THR A 13 34.45 -45.32 -10.18
CA THR A 13 33.01 -45.08 -9.97
C THR A 13 32.53 -43.77 -9.33
N LEU A 14 32.12 -42.86 -10.23
CA LEU A 14 31.01 -41.92 -10.06
C LEU A 14 29.74 -42.67 -9.60
N SER A 15 29.03 -42.14 -8.60
CA SER A 15 27.58 -41.98 -8.68
C SER A 15 27.08 -40.90 -7.72
N THR A 16 26.10 -40.18 -8.22
CA THR A 16 25.40 -38.96 -7.81
C THR A 16 24.51 -39.06 -6.55
N LEU A 17 24.07 -37.86 -6.08
CA LEU A 17 23.03 -37.47 -5.08
C LEU A 17 23.60 -37.02 -3.73
N ALA A 18 23.21 -35.90 -3.13
CA ALA A 18 22.33 -34.79 -3.49
C ALA A 18 22.73 -33.62 -2.56
N LEU A 19 22.89 -32.40 -3.09
CA LEU A 19 23.02 -31.20 -2.26
C LEU A 19 21.65 -30.51 -2.28
N LEU A 20 20.99 -30.49 -1.13
CA LEU A 20 19.85 -29.61 -0.86
C LEU A 20 20.35 -28.16 -1.02
N ALA A 21 19.80 -27.45 -1.99
CA ALA A 21 19.71 -26.00 -1.98
C ALA A 21 18.22 -25.67 -2.05
N THR A 22 17.68 -25.25 -0.91
CA THR A 22 16.32 -24.71 -0.77
C THR A 22 16.21 -23.36 -1.48
N LEU A 23 15.04 -23.16 -2.07
CA LEU A 23 14.60 -22.03 -2.88
C LEU A 23 14.73 -20.69 -2.14
N ALA A 24 15.46 -19.76 -2.76
CA ALA A 24 15.32 -18.33 -2.53
C ALA A 24 14.99 -17.68 -3.88
N ASN A 25 13.71 -17.72 -4.24
CA ASN A 25 13.16 -16.82 -5.26
C ASN A 25 12.13 -15.94 -4.57
N GLY A 26 12.60 -14.79 -4.08
CA GLY A 26 11.77 -13.60 -4.00
C GLY A 26 11.34 -13.19 -5.41
N CYS A 27 10.29 -12.39 -5.53
CA CYS A 27 9.57 -11.99 -6.75
C CYS A 27 10.40 -11.24 -7.83
N ALA A 28 11.73 -11.38 -7.87
CA ALA A 28 12.57 -10.89 -8.95
C ALA A 28 12.76 -11.97 -10.02
N ALA A 29 12.38 -11.67 -11.26
CA ALA A 29 12.72 -12.48 -12.42
C ALA A 29 14.26 -12.51 -12.62
N PRO A 30 14.87 -13.64 -13.02
CA PRO A 30 16.29 -13.67 -13.36
C PRO A 30 16.53 -12.97 -14.71
N GLU A 31 17.54 -12.11 -14.76
CA GLU A 31 18.01 -11.43 -15.97
C GLU A 31 18.42 -12.46 -17.04
N SER A 32 17.85 -12.36 -18.24
CA SER A 32 18.16 -13.24 -19.36
C SER A 32 19.37 -12.73 -20.15
N GLU A 33 20.52 -13.39 -20.01
CA GLU A 33 21.61 -13.30 -20.99
C GLU A 33 21.60 -14.54 -21.92
N ASP A 34 21.65 -14.24 -23.22
CA ASP A 34 22.06 -15.09 -24.34
C ASP A 34 21.40 -16.47 -24.54
N ALA A 35 20.35 -16.50 -25.37
CA ALA A 35 19.97 -17.69 -26.13
C ALA A 35 20.31 -17.50 -27.62
N VAL A 36 21.54 -17.88 -27.97
CA VAL A 36 21.95 -18.17 -29.35
C VAL A 36 21.18 -19.40 -29.84
N LEU A 37 20.32 -19.23 -30.84
CA LEU A 37 19.75 -20.34 -31.60
C LEU A 37 20.20 -20.27 -33.06
N LEU A 38 21.09 -21.20 -33.39
CA LEU A 38 21.47 -21.60 -34.74
C LEU A 38 20.33 -22.40 -35.37
N GLY A 39 19.93 -22.02 -36.59
CA GLY A 39 18.98 -22.75 -37.40
C GLY A 39 19.09 -22.34 -38.86
N GLU A 40 19.99 -23.00 -39.58
CA GLU A 40 20.16 -22.90 -41.03
C GLU A 40 18.92 -23.44 -41.75
N GLY A 41 18.41 -22.70 -42.73
CA GLY A 41 17.33 -23.12 -43.62
C GLY A 41 17.37 -22.31 -44.91
N GLU A 42 17.79 -22.97 -45.98
CA GLU A 42 18.18 -22.42 -47.28
C GLU A 42 17.09 -21.69 -48.06
N THR A 43 17.60 -20.82 -48.92
CA THR A 43 16.97 -19.90 -49.85
C THR A 43 16.11 -20.55 -50.93
N GLY A 44 14.94 -19.94 -51.20
CA GLY A 44 14.17 -20.14 -52.43
C GLY A 44 13.67 -18.78 -52.94
N ALA A 45 14.35 -18.25 -53.95
CA ALA A 45 14.01 -17.02 -54.65
C ALA A 45 12.75 -17.18 -55.51
N ALA A 46 11.89 -16.16 -55.53
CA ALA A 46 10.94 -15.92 -56.60
C ALA A 46 10.77 -14.41 -56.79
N ASP A 47 11.24 -13.95 -57.94
CA ASP A 47 11.13 -12.61 -58.49
C ASP A 47 9.65 -12.20 -58.72
N GLY A 48 9.33 -10.94 -58.46
CA GLY A 48 8.05 -10.32 -58.81
C GLY A 48 8.16 -8.80 -58.73
N GLU A 49 8.05 -8.15 -59.89
CA GLU A 49 8.41 -6.77 -60.18
C GLU A 49 7.60 -5.71 -59.42
N ALA A 50 8.29 -4.65 -58.98
CA ALA A 50 7.70 -3.41 -58.52
C ALA A 50 7.43 -2.48 -59.71
N GLY A 51 6.17 -2.09 -59.89
CA GLY A 51 5.77 -0.98 -60.75
C GLY A 51 5.65 0.29 -59.92
N GLU A 52 6.39 1.31 -60.34
CA GLU A 52 6.31 2.69 -59.87
C GLU A 52 4.98 3.31 -60.37
N ASP A 53 4.25 4.01 -59.49
CA ASP A 53 3.48 5.18 -59.91
C ASP A 53 3.42 6.21 -58.79
N ALA A 54 3.74 7.44 -59.17
CA ALA A 54 3.76 8.62 -58.33
C ALA A 54 2.46 9.39 -58.57
N GLY A 55 1.78 9.75 -57.47
CA GLY A 55 0.59 10.60 -57.49
C GLY A 55 0.59 11.52 -56.28
N ASP A 56 1.19 12.69 -56.50
CA ASP A 56 1.06 13.93 -55.73
C ASP A 56 -0.36 14.49 -55.88
N ASP A 57 -0.97 14.97 -54.79
CA ASP A 57 -1.85 16.15 -54.73
C ASP A 57 -2.70 16.17 -53.43
N GLY A 58 -2.48 17.20 -52.60
CA GLY A 58 -3.57 18.11 -52.21
C GLY A 58 -4.23 17.96 -50.83
N ASP A 59 -3.83 18.88 -49.94
CA ASP A 59 -4.54 19.50 -48.81
C ASP A 59 -6.05 19.22 -48.63
N GLY A 60 -6.42 18.92 -47.38
CA GLY A 60 -7.78 18.91 -46.87
C GLY A 60 -7.79 18.98 -45.35
N ASP A 61 -7.60 20.20 -44.83
CA ASP A 61 -7.93 20.65 -43.48
C ASP A 61 -9.38 20.24 -43.11
N GLU A 62 -9.53 19.32 -42.16
CA GLU A 62 -10.75 19.18 -41.37
C GLU A 62 -10.36 19.13 -39.89
N GLY A 63 -10.28 20.32 -39.29
CA GLY A 63 -10.39 20.46 -37.85
C GLY A 63 -11.73 19.91 -37.37
N SER A 64 -11.70 18.77 -36.67
CA SER A 64 -12.84 18.25 -35.94
C SER A 64 -12.88 18.87 -34.54
N GLY A 65 -13.52 20.04 -34.44
CA GLY A 65 -14.00 20.55 -33.17
C GLY A 65 -15.27 19.80 -32.75
N GLY A 66 -15.21 19.18 -31.58
CA GLY A 66 -16.30 18.98 -30.63
C GLY A 66 -17.52 18.17 -31.06
N GLU A 67 -17.62 16.95 -30.54
CA GLU A 67 -18.90 16.41 -30.06
C GLU A 67 -18.72 15.94 -28.61
N GLU A 68 -19.15 16.78 -27.67
CA GLU A 68 -19.51 16.37 -26.30
C GLU A 68 -20.69 15.40 -26.40
N GLY A 69 -20.39 14.14 -26.67
CA GLY A 69 -21.32 13.04 -26.55
C GLY A 69 -21.34 12.58 -25.10
N SER A 70 -22.54 12.51 -24.52
CA SER A 70 -22.85 11.89 -23.22
C SER A 70 -22.64 10.35 -23.23
N GLY A 71 -21.59 9.86 -23.88
CA GLY A 71 -21.15 8.48 -23.90
C GLY A 71 -20.11 8.25 -22.80
N MET A 72 -20.08 7.05 -22.24
CA MET A 72 -19.03 6.70 -21.28
C MET A 72 -17.69 6.61 -22.03
N HIS A 73 -16.58 6.92 -21.34
CA HIS A 73 -15.24 6.75 -21.87
C HIS A 73 -15.03 5.30 -22.37
N GLU A 74 -14.29 5.08 -23.46
CA GLU A 74 -14.11 3.75 -24.09
C GLU A 74 -13.68 2.68 -23.08
N ALA A 75 -12.74 3.01 -22.18
CA ALA A 75 -12.29 2.12 -21.11
C ALA A 75 -13.40 1.72 -20.12
N VAL A 76 -14.39 2.58 -19.87
CA VAL A 76 -15.54 2.28 -19.02
C VAL A 76 -16.50 1.34 -19.77
N GLU A 77 -16.77 1.59 -21.05
CA GLU A 77 -17.59 0.70 -21.88
C GLU A 77 -16.95 -0.70 -21.99
N GLU A 78 -15.63 -0.77 -22.15
CA GLU A 78 -14.86 -2.01 -22.12
C GLU A 78 -14.99 -2.72 -20.77
N ALA A 79 -14.84 -1.99 -19.65
CA ALA A 79 -14.99 -2.56 -18.31
C ALA A 79 -16.37 -3.20 -18.11
N MET A 80 -17.44 -2.48 -18.51
CA MET A 80 -18.82 -2.98 -18.46
C MET A 80 -19.03 -4.23 -19.30
N ALA A 81 -18.39 -4.31 -20.46
CA ALA A 81 -18.55 -5.43 -21.39
C ALA A 81 -17.78 -6.68 -20.95
N LEU A 82 -16.57 -6.51 -20.42
CA LEU A 82 -15.68 -7.61 -20.06
C LEU A 82 -15.89 -8.11 -18.62
N PHE A 83 -16.27 -7.21 -17.70
CA PHE A 83 -16.34 -7.50 -16.27
C PHE A 83 -17.72 -7.10 -15.70
N PRO A 84 -18.80 -7.81 -16.08
CA PRO A 84 -20.15 -7.46 -15.63
C PRO A 84 -20.39 -7.78 -14.14
N ASP A 85 -19.63 -8.69 -13.55
CA ASP A 85 -19.82 -9.17 -12.17
C ASP A 85 -18.48 -9.51 -11.48
N TYR A 86 -18.52 -9.58 -10.15
CA TYR A 86 -17.33 -9.86 -9.33
C TYR A 86 -16.68 -11.22 -9.63
N PRO A 87 -17.43 -12.34 -9.78
CA PRO A 87 -16.83 -13.62 -10.14
C PRO A 87 -16.03 -13.58 -11.44
N THR A 88 -16.51 -12.84 -12.45
CA THR A 88 -15.80 -12.64 -13.73
C THR A 88 -14.53 -11.81 -13.52
N LEU A 89 -14.62 -10.68 -12.80
CA LEU A 89 -13.45 -9.86 -12.44
C LEU A 89 -12.38 -10.69 -11.70
N HIS A 90 -12.77 -11.48 -10.71
CA HIS A 90 -11.85 -12.33 -9.95
C HIS A 90 -11.19 -13.39 -10.85
N GLY A 91 -11.98 -14.08 -11.67
CA GLY A 91 -11.51 -15.16 -12.54
C GLY A 91 -10.57 -14.70 -13.64
N GLU A 92 -10.88 -13.57 -14.30
CA GLU A 92 -10.13 -13.09 -15.47
C GLU A 92 -8.95 -12.19 -15.10
N VAL A 93 -9.06 -11.42 -14.00
CA VAL A 93 -8.06 -10.41 -13.61
C VAL A 93 -7.25 -10.87 -12.40
N ILE A 94 -7.92 -11.11 -11.26
CA ILE A 94 -7.22 -11.39 -9.99
C ILE A 94 -6.46 -12.71 -10.09
N THR A 95 -7.08 -13.73 -10.67
CA THR A 95 -6.44 -15.04 -10.83
C THR A 95 -5.22 -14.97 -11.75
N ARG A 96 -5.33 -14.24 -12.86
CA ARG A 96 -4.24 -14.05 -13.84
C ARG A 96 -3.09 -13.22 -13.29
N THR A 97 -3.40 -12.19 -12.52
CA THR A 97 -2.44 -11.12 -12.20
C THR A 97 -1.89 -11.24 -10.79
N CYS A 98 -2.72 -11.58 -9.81
CA CYS A 98 -2.34 -11.60 -8.40
C CYS A 98 -2.01 -13.01 -7.91
N THR A 99 -2.65 -14.04 -8.48
CA THR A 99 -2.54 -15.43 -8.01
C THR A 99 -2.17 -16.49 -9.06
N PRO A 100 -1.40 -16.20 -10.13
CA PRO A 100 -1.26 -17.11 -11.26
C PRO A 100 -0.53 -18.42 -10.92
N ASN A 101 0.34 -18.41 -9.91
CA ASN A 101 1.22 -19.52 -9.58
C ASN A 101 0.98 -19.97 -8.14
N GLU A 102 0.77 -21.27 -7.94
CA GLU A 102 0.55 -21.86 -6.61
C GLU A 102 1.80 -21.73 -5.71
N GLY A 103 1.58 -21.36 -4.44
CA GLY A 103 2.65 -21.29 -3.43
C GLY A 103 3.57 -20.08 -3.56
N VAL A 104 3.20 -19.09 -4.38
CA VAL A 104 3.91 -17.81 -4.53
C VAL A 104 2.91 -16.66 -4.67
N CYS A 105 3.36 -15.41 -4.48
CA CYS A 105 2.50 -14.21 -4.54
C CYS A 105 1.29 -14.36 -3.60
N HIS A 106 0.16 -13.75 -3.97
CA HIS A 106 -1.10 -13.81 -3.22
C HIS A 106 -1.85 -15.16 -3.39
N ASN A 107 -1.13 -16.24 -3.69
CA ASN A 107 -1.61 -17.61 -3.77
C ASN A 107 -0.90 -18.47 -2.71
N GLN A 108 -1.32 -18.32 -1.45
CA GLN A 108 -0.86 -19.07 -0.27
C GLN A 108 0.52 -18.69 0.31
N LYS A 109 1.25 -17.74 -0.28
CA LYS A 109 2.57 -17.30 0.23
C LYS A 109 2.52 -15.92 0.87
N GLU A 110 2.05 -14.94 0.13
CA GLU A 110 1.98 -13.54 0.56
C GLU A 110 0.58 -13.23 1.09
N TYR A 111 0.50 -12.37 2.10
CA TYR A 111 -0.77 -11.79 2.54
C TYR A 111 -1.15 -10.60 1.65
N PRO A 112 -2.44 -10.39 1.32
CA PRO A 112 -3.56 -11.30 1.54
C PRO A 112 -3.55 -12.52 0.60
N ASP A 113 -4.23 -13.60 1.00
CA ASP A 113 -4.54 -14.71 0.07
C ASP A 113 -5.73 -14.32 -0.82
N LEU A 114 -5.47 -14.10 -2.10
CA LEU A 114 -6.46 -13.67 -3.09
C LEU A 114 -6.92 -14.80 -4.01
N ARG A 115 -6.52 -16.06 -3.74
CA ARG A 115 -6.69 -17.20 -4.66
C ARG A 115 -8.13 -17.51 -5.01
N THR A 116 -9.06 -17.23 -4.11
CA THR A 116 -10.48 -17.57 -4.30
C THR A 116 -11.32 -16.31 -4.19
N PRO A 117 -12.49 -16.26 -4.85
CA PRO A 117 -13.42 -15.16 -4.66
C PRO A 117 -13.70 -14.92 -3.17
N SER A 118 -13.95 -15.98 -2.39
CA SER A 118 -14.22 -15.86 -0.96
C SER A 118 -13.04 -15.33 -0.14
N SER A 119 -11.80 -15.67 -0.51
CA SER A 119 -10.62 -15.18 0.22
C SER A 119 -10.35 -13.71 -0.07
N MET A 120 -10.58 -13.26 -1.30
CA MET A 120 -10.54 -11.82 -1.63
C MET A 120 -11.68 -11.06 -0.93
N LEU A 121 -12.87 -11.62 -0.81
CA LEU A 121 -13.98 -10.97 -0.09
C LEU A 121 -13.73 -10.86 1.41
N ALA A 122 -13.02 -11.83 1.98
CA ALA A 122 -12.58 -11.77 3.36
C ALA A 122 -11.59 -10.62 3.63
N THR A 123 -11.12 -9.89 2.60
CA THR A 123 -10.26 -8.71 2.76
C THR A 123 -11.02 -7.41 3.04
N ILE A 124 -12.33 -7.39 2.79
CA ILE A 124 -13.19 -6.23 3.03
C ILE A 124 -13.18 -5.88 4.53
N GLY A 125 -12.85 -4.63 4.84
CA GLY A 125 -12.73 -4.10 6.20
C GLY A 125 -11.58 -4.70 7.02
N GLN A 126 -10.70 -5.51 6.42
CA GLN A 126 -9.53 -6.03 7.12
C GLN A 126 -8.43 -4.96 7.19
N ARG A 127 -7.56 -5.08 8.19
CA ARG A 127 -6.37 -4.22 8.33
C ARG A 127 -5.54 -4.26 7.05
N CYS A 128 -5.19 -3.09 6.53
CA CYS A 128 -4.20 -3.06 5.46
C CYS A 128 -2.81 -3.33 6.02
N ASN A 129 -1.95 -3.82 5.14
CA ASN A 129 -0.51 -3.86 5.32
C ASN A 129 -0.01 -4.62 6.56
N LEU A 130 -0.12 -5.95 6.51
CA LEU A 130 0.40 -6.86 7.51
C LEU A 130 1.72 -7.49 7.08
N ASP A 131 2.67 -6.71 6.54
CA ASP A 131 3.97 -7.28 6.23
C ASP A 131 4.68 -7.66 7.54
N LYS A 132 4.55 -8.94 7.91
CA LYS A 132 5.00 -9.45 9.22
C LYS A 132 6.51 -9.62 9.27
N ASP A 133 7.15 -9.68 8.10
CA ASP A 133 8.56 -10.00 7.97
C ASP A 133 9.44 -8.74 8.08
N ASP A 134 8.93 -7.58 7.64
CA ASP A 134 9.56 -6.28 7.88
C ASP A 134 8.52 -5.24 8.30
N ILE A 135 8.35 -5.12 9.62
CA ILE A 135 7.36 -4.20 10.18
C ILE A 135 7.70 -2.75 9.85
N THR A 136 8.97 -2.44 9.52
CA THR A 136 9.44 -1.07 9.25
C THR A 136 9.05 -0.55 7.86
N ASP A 137 8.67 -1.44 6.94
CA ASP A 137 8.11 -1.08 5.64
C ASP A 137 6.59 -0.86 5.69
N THR A 138 5.99 -0.87 6.89
CA THR A 138 4.56 -0.64 7.04
C THR A 138 4.21 0.82 6.75
N PHE A 139 3.35 1.07 5.76
CA PHE A 139 2.72 2.36 5.51
C PHE A 139 1.98 2.88 6.74
N ASP A 140 2.38 4.05 7.24
CA ASP A 140 1.78 4.71 8.41
C ASP A 140 0.25 4.85 8.29
N GLY A 141 -0.29 5.06 7.09
CA GLY A 141 -1.75 5.13 6.89
C GLY A 141 -2.50 3.84 7.25
N CYS A 142 -1.81 2.71 7.38
CA CYS A 142 -2.39 1.44 7.82
C CYS A 142 -2.34 1.21 9.33
N GLU A 143 -1.63 2.05 10.07
CA GLU A 143 -1.53 1.85 11.52
C GLU A 143 -2.84 2.30 12.19
N PRO A 144 -3.42 1.45 13.05
CA PRO A 144 -4.67 1.78 13.73
C PRO A 144 -4.44 2.79 14.85
N VAL A 145 -5.50 3.34 15.41
CA VAL A 145 -5.42 3.99 16.73
C VAL A 145 -5.11 2.93 17.79
N GLY A 146 -4.08 3.16 18.59
CA GLY A 146 -3.66 2.27 19.66
C GLY A 146 -4.65 2.23 20.83
N ASP A 147 -4.67 1.11 21.55
CA ASP A 147 -5.37 1.03 22.83
C ASP A 147 -4.74 2.00 23.84
N ARG A 148 -5.50 2.46 24.82
CA ARG A 148 -5.04 3.42 25.82
C ARG A 148 -4.81 2.73 27.15
N VAL A 149 -3.62 2.89 27.72
CA VAL A 149 -3.43 2.59 29.13
C VAL A 149 -4.15 3.66 29.95
N VAL A 150 -4.80 3.24 31.04
CA VAL A 150 -5.47 4.11 32.00
C VAL A 150 -4.82 3.89 33.36
N VAL A 151 -4.35 4.99 33.95
CA VAL A 151 -3.66 5.01 35.25
C VAL A 151 -4.43 5.92 36.20
N ASP A 152 -4.76 5.37 37.37
CA ASP A 152 -5.44 6.11 38.43
C ASP A 152 -4.42 6.79 39.36
N LEU A 153 -4.28 8.11 39.21
CA LEU A 153 -3.43 8.98 40.03
C LEU A 153 -4.16 9.53 41.26
N THR A 154 -5.34 9.04 41.61
CA THR A 154 -6.13 9.59 42.70
C THR A 154 -5.33 9.54 44.01
N PRO A 155 -5.01 10.70 44.62
CA PRO A 155 -4.30 10.70 45.88
C PRO A 155 -5.18 10.04 46.95
N PRO A 156 -4.59 9.28 47.88
CA PRO A 156 -5.35 8.69 48.97
C PRO A 156 -6.06 9.82 49.73
N PRO A 157 -7.29 9.57 50.23
CA PRO A 157 -8.03 10.58 50.97
C PRO A 157 -7.16 11.10 52.12
N LEU A 158 -7.09 12.42 52.26
CA LEU A 158 -6.38 13.03 53.37
C LEU A 158 -6.98 12.51 54.67
N PRO A 159 -6.16 12.10 55.65
CA PRO A 159 -6.70 11.79 56.97
C PRO A 159 -7.44 13.03 57.48
N ASP A 160 -8.63 12.83 58.03
CA ASP A 160 -9.42 13.93 58.58
C ASP A 160 -8.54 14.75 59.53
N PRO A 161 -8.58 16.10 59.45
CA PRO A 161 -7.87 16.91 60.40
C PRO A 161 -8.36 16.51 61.79
N VAL A 162 -7.44 16.05 62.65
CA VAL A 162 -7.74 15.81 64.06
C VAL A 162 -8.21 17.14 64.63
N GLN A 163 -9.52 17.34 64.75
CA GLN A 163 -10.04 18.54 65.36
C GLN A 163 -9.77 18.43 66.86
N GLU A 164 -8.82 19.22 67.36
CA GLU A 164 -8.66 19.40 68.81
C GLU A 164 -9.95 20.04 69.36
N GLY A 165 -10.91 19.20 69.77
CA GLY A 165 -12.15 19.64 70.40
C GLY A 165 -13.44 18.92 70.02
N ASP A 166 -13.41 17.78 69.34
CA ASP A 166 -14.62 17.08 68.88
C ASP A 166 -15.66 16.88 69.99
N ASP A 167 -16.84 17.50 69.80
CA ASP A 167 -18.04 17.24 70.59
C ASP A 167 -18.45 15.77 70.36
N PRO A 168 -18.51 14.94 71.42
CA PRO A 168 -18.83 13.52 71.28
C PRO A 168 -20.23 13.23 70.73
N ASN A 169 -21.06 14.24 70.44
CA ASN A 169 -22.38 14.10 69.81
C ASN A 169 -22.46 14.52 68.34
N LEU A 170 -21.37 14.99 67.71
CA LEU A 170 -21.37 15.26 66.27
C LEU A 170 -21.18 13.94 65.49
N PRO A 171 -22.04 13.59 64.52
CA PRO A 171 -21.78 12.46 63.64
C PRO A 171 -20.47 12.69 62.87
N PRO A 172 -19.68 11.63 62.59
CA PRO A 172 -18.46 11.77 61.80
C PRO A 172 -18.81 12.43 60.46
N GLU A 173 -18.08 13.49 60.09
CA GLU A 173 -18.20 14.09 58.76
C GLU A 173 -17.81 13.02 57.73
N GLU A 174 -18.66 12.79 56.73
CA GLU A 174 -18.29 11.88 55.64
C GLU A 174 -17.11 12.49 54.89
N PRO A 175 -16.03 11.72 54.63
CA PRO A 175 -14.87 12.23 53.92
C PRO A 175 -15.32 12.78 52.57
N THR A 176 -14.89 14.00 52.25
CA THR A 176 -15.22 14.62 50.96
C THR A 176 -14.72 13.72 49.83
N PRO A 177 -15.58 13.33 48.87
CA PRO A 177 -15.15 12.53 47.73
C PRO A 177 -14.01 13.24 46.99
N VAL A 178 -12.88 12.57 46.83
CA VAL A 178 -11.79 13.04 45.96
C VAL A 178 -12.18 12.62 44.54
N GLU A 179 -12.26 13.58 43.62
CA GLU A 179 -12.48 13.26 42.21
C GLU A 179 -11.29 12.47 41.65
N PRO A 180 -11.53 11.40 40.88
CA PRO A 180 -10.44 10.58 40.40
C PRO A 180 -9.61 11.32 39.36
N VAL A 181 -8.29 11.19 39.46
CA VAL A 181 -7.35 11.78 38.50
C VAL A 181 -6.86 10.68 37.57
N LEU A 182 -7.55 10.48 36.45
CA LEU A 182 -7.17 9.49 35.45
C LEU A 182 -6.23 10.10 34.42
N VAL A 183 -5.09 9.45 34.19
CA VAL A 183 -4.19 9.76 33.09
C VAL A 183 -4.16 8.61 32.11
N THR A 184 -4.17 8.93 30.83
CA THR A 184 -4.16 7.94 29.76
C THR A 184 -3.05 8.21 28.78
N ALA A 185 -2.49 7.15 28.19
CA ALA A 185 -1.58 7.25 27.08
C ALA A 185 -1.86 6.14 26.06
N GLU A 186 -1.71 6.45 24.78
CA GLU A 186 -1.86 5.49 23.70
C GLU A 186 -0.68 4.50 23.69
N VAL A 187 -0.98 3.22 23.50
CA VAL A 187 -0.01 2.15 23.30
C VAL A 187 0.56 2.28 21.90
N ALA A 188 1.89 2.44 21.82
CA ALA A 188 2.64 2.43 20.58
C ALA A 188 2.76 1.01 20.05
N TYR A 189 3.40 0.13 20.81
CA TYR A 189 3.59 -1.27 20.49
C TYR A 189 3.97 -2.08 21.75
N VAL A 190 3.88 -3.40 21.63
CA VAL A 190 4.35 -4.35 22.64
C VAL A 190 5.63 -5.01 22.15
N GLU A 191 6.66 -5.02 22.99
CA GLU A 191 7.94 -5.66 22.73
C GLU A 191 8.15 -6.84 23.68
N PHE A 192 8.39 -8.02 23.13
CA PHE A 192 8.80 -9.20 23.90
C PHE A 192 10.32 -9.33 23.88
N ILE A 193 10.90 -9.52 25.06
CA ILE A 193 12.33 -9.70 25.25
C ILE A 193 12.57 -11.18 25.50
N THR A 194 13.41 -11.78 24.66
CA THR A 194 13.68 -13.23 24.70
C THR A 194 14.99 -13.56 25.39
N ASP A 195 15.07 -14.76 25.96
CA ASP A 195 16.33 -15.36 26.38
C ASP A 195 17.23 -15.78 25.19
N ALA A 196 18.36 -16.41 25.50
CA ALA A 196 19.32 -16.87 24.48
C ALA A 196 18.75 -17.98 23.58
N GLU A 197 17.70 -18.66 24.05
CA GLU A 197 16.99 -19.73 23.35
C GLU A 197 15.81 -19.20 22.51
N GLY A 198 15.52 -17.89 22.58
CA GLY A 198 14.42 -17.24 21.85
C GLY A 198 13.07 -17.35 22.55
N THR A 199 13.03 -17.75 23.83
CA THR A 199 11.81 -17.81 24.63
C THR A 199 11.52 -16.43 25.23
N PRO A 200 10.33 -15.85 25.06
CA PRO A 200 9.96 -14.61 25.75
C PRO A 200 10.03 -14.78 27.27
N VAL A 201 10.77 -13.91 27.95
CA VAL A 201 10.94 -13.93 29.42
C VAL A 201 10.42 -12.65 30.09
N SER A 202 10.44 -11.52 29.38
CA SER A 202 9.90 -10.24 29.81
C SER A 202 9.23 -9.52 28.64
N ALA A 203 8.46 -8.48 28.95
CA ALA A 203 7.84 -7.63 27.94
C ALA A 203 7.90 -6.15 28.33
N ALA A 204 7.80 -5.28 27.33
CA ALA A 204 7.69 -3.85 27.48
C ALA A 204 6.52 -3.33 26.66
N VAL A 205 5.62 -2.55 27.27
CA VAL A 205 4.58 -1.82 26.57
C VAL A 205 5.08 -0.39 26.38
N HIS A 206 5.28 0.00 25.12
CA HIS A 206 5.74 1.34 24.74
C HIS A 206 4.52 2.23 24.50
N LEU A 207 4.62 3.49 24.93
CA LEU A 207 3.54 4.47 24.86
C LEU A 207 3.92 5.64 23.97
N ARG A 208 2.92 6.22 23.30
CA ARG A 208 3.06 7.44 22.49
C ARG A 208 3.58 8.62 23.32
N GLU A 209 2.95 8.84 24.47
CA GLU A 209 3.25 9.94 25.37
C GLU A 209 3.72 9.45 26.74
N ALA A 210 4.59 10.23 27.37
CA ALA A 210 5.09 9.91 28.70
C ALA A 210 4.00 10.11 29.76
N ILE A 211 3.77 9.11 30.59
CA ILE A 211 3.00 9.29 31.83
C ILE A 211 3.94 9.80 32.92
N PRO A 212 3.55 10.81 33.73
CA PRO A 212 4.40 11.35 34.79
C PRO A 212 4.87 10.26 35.78
N SER A 213 6.11 9.77 35.58
CA SER A 213 6.69 8.66 36.35
C SER A 213 7.06 9.05 37.78
N GLU A 214 7.15 10.35 38.08
CA GLU A 214 7.54 10.90 39.38
C GLU A 214 6.60 10.50 40.54
N LEU A 215 5.39 10.04 40.21
CA LEU A 215 4.42 9.56 41.20
C LEU A 215 4.65 8.10 41.64
N TYR A 216 5.45 7.31 40.90
CA TYR A 216 5.42 5.83 40.98
C TYR A 216 6.78 5.12 40.91
N ALA A 217 7.88 5.84 41.08
CA ALA A 217 9.21 5.26 40.92
C ALA A 217 9.48 4.10 41.93
N GLY A 218 9.53 2.86 41.41
CA GLY A 218 10.11 1.69 42.08
C GLY A 218 9.14 0.65 42.67
N GLU A 219 7.82 0.87 42.66
CA GLU A 219 6.84 -0.09 43.17
C GLU A 219 5.93 -0.62 42.05
N PRO A 220 5.66 -1.93 41.97
CA PRO A 220 4.76 -2.49 40.96
C PRO A 220 3.33 -1.96 41.09
N GLN A 221 2.66 -1.77 39.95
CA GLN A 221 1.31 -1.21 39.88
C GLN A 221 0.37 -2.03 39.02
N ALA A 222 -0.92 -1.89 39.28
CA ALA A 222 -1.95 -2.36 38.37
C ALA A 222 -2.30 -1.24 37.38
N VAL A 223 -2.51 -1.61 36.11
CA VAL A 223 -2.96 -0.72 35.05
C VAL A 223 -4.08 -1.39 34.26
N THR A 224 -4.99 -0.59 33.71
CA THR A 224 -6.06 -1.06 32.83
C THR A 224 -5.84 -0.53 31.42
N PHE A 225 -6.37 -1.24 30.43
CA PHE A 225 -6.32 -0.84 29.02
C PHE A 225 -7.73 -0.72 28.47
N GLU A 226 -7.96 0.32 27.70
CA GLU A 226 -9.24 0.64 27.08
C GLU A 226 -9.06 0.91 25.58
N ARG A 227 -10.05 0.51 24.79
CA ARG A 227 -10.14 0.80 23.37
C ARG A 227 -11.21 1.84 23.13
N GLU A 228 -10.88 2.87 22.37
CA GLU A 228 -11.88 3.83 21.93
C GLU A 228 -12.75 3.22 20.84
N THR A 229 -14.06 3.29 21.00
CA THR A 229 -15.04 2.81 20.03
C THR A 229 -16.11 3.89 19.82
N GLU A 230 -16.91 3.79 18.77
CA GLU A 230 -18.06 4.68 18.56
C GLU A 230 -19.03 4.72 19.75
N SER A 231 -19.10 3.62 20.51
CA SER A 231 -19.96 3.49 21.70
C SER A 231 -19.31 3.99 23.00
N GLY A 232 -18.08 4.53 22.92
CA GLY A 232 -17.26 4.94 24.07
C GLY A 232 -16.10 4.00 24.34
N ALA A 233 -15.44 4.19 25.49
CA ALA A 233 -14.29 3.37 25.90
C ALA A 233 -14.72 1.94 26.30
N LEU A 234 -14.10 0.95 25.68
CA LEU A 234 -14.28 -0.48 25.95
C LEU A 234 -13.07 -1.03 26.70
N ALA A 235 -13.27 -1.65 27.86
CA ALA A 235 -12.19 -2.31 28.57
C ALA A 235 -11.60 -3.49 27.75
N VAL A 236 -10.30 -3.45 27.48
CA VAL A 236 -9.55 -4.48 26.74
C VAL A 236 -8.97 -5.51 27.70
N GLY A 237 -8.43 -5.05 28.83
CA GLY A 237 -7.81 -5.90 29.84
C GLY A 237 -7.08 -5.10 30.91
N ALA A 238 -6.37 -5.80 31.78
CA ALA A 238 -5.57 -5.19 32.83
C ALA A 238 -4.28 -5.99 33.07
N LEU A 239 -3.23 -5.31 33.52
CA LEU A 239 -2.02 -5.93 34.05
C LEU A 239 -1.96 -5.63 35.55
N SER A 240 -1.73 -6.64 36.36
CA SER A 240 -1.75 -6.53 37.82
C SER A 240 -0.45 -6.01 38.43
N SER A 241 0.66 -6.12 37.71
CA SER A 241 2.00 -5.76 38.19
C SER A 241 2.91 -5.30 37.04
N VAL A 242 3.03 -3.98 36.88
CA VAL A 242 3.96 -3.32 35.94
C VAL A 242 4.93 -2.40 36.67
N VAL A 243 6.11 -2.18 36.09
CA VAL A 243 7.11 -1.22 36.60
C VAL A 243 7.34 -0.14 35.55
N TRP A 244 7.27 1.14 35.94
CA TRP A 244 7.51 2.26 35.03
C TRP A 244 9.01 2.54 34.83
N GLN A 245 9.45 2.70 33.59
CA GLN A 245 10.79 3.21 33.32
C GLN A 245 10.90 4.70 33.70
N PRO A 246 12.10 5.19 34.09
CA PRO A 246 12.37 6.61 34.23
C PRO A 246 12.02 7.36 32.92
N TYR A 247 11.27 8.46 33.01
CA TYR A 247 10.74 9.24 31.87
C TYR A 247 9.55 8.60 31.12
N GLY A 248 8.91 7.56 31.68
CA GLY A 248 7.45 7.39 31.67
C GLY A 248 6.77 6.89 30.40
N GLN A 249 7.49 6.57 29.32
CA GLN A 249 6.89 6.04 28.07
C GLN A 249 6.87 4.51 28.00
N VAL A 250 7.41 3.81 29.02
CA VAL A 250 7.55 2.35 28.97
C VAL A 250 7.06 1.72 30.27
N LEU A 251 6.17 0.75 30.13
CA LEU A 251 5.74 -0.17 31.19
C LEU A 251 6.50 -1.49 31.04
N GLU A 252 7.33 -1.82 32.01
CA GLU A 252 8.07 -3.08 32.05
C GLU A 252 7.31 -4.17 32.80
N ILE A 253 7.29 -5.36 32.20
CA ILE A 253 6.87 -6.61 32.81
C ILE A 253 8.10 -7.49 32.95
N ALA A 254 8.64 -7.55 34.17
CA ALA A 254 9.95 -8.15 34.43
C ALA A 254 10.00 -9.69 34.29
N ASP A 255 8.88 -10.38 34.49
CA ASP A 255 8.81 -11.84 34.45
C ASP A 255 7.43 -12.30 33.96
N LEU A 256 7.38 -12.79 32.72
CA LEU A 256 6.15 -13.28 32.10
C LEU A 256 5.59 -14.53 32.79
N SER A 257 6.40 -15.29 33.53
CA SER A 257 5.94 -16.49 34.25
C SER A 257 5.03 -16.19 35.44
N LEU A 258 4.99 -14.92 35.86
CA LEU A 258 4.11 -14.44 36.92
C LEU A 258 2.75 -13.98 36.40
N LEU A 259 2.59 -13.84 35.08
CA LEU A 259 1.33 -13.42 34.47
C LEU A 259 0.31 -14.56 34.45
N THR A 260 -0.96 -14.18 34.56
CA THR A 260 -2.08 -15.06 34.24
C THR A 260 -2.20 -15.26 32.73
N ASP A 261 -2.88 -16.35 32.30
CA ASP A 261 -3.15 -16.60 30.87
C ASP A 261 -3.87 -15.42 30.19
N ALA A 262 -4.72 -14.69 30.94
CA ALA A 262 -5.44 -13.53 30.42
C ALA A 262 -4.51 -12.32 30.21
N GLU A 263 -3.59 -12.06 31.13
CA GLU A 263 -2.57 -11.00 31.00
C GLU A 263 -1.58 -11.31 29.88
N LEU A 264 -1.19 -12.57 29.73
CA LEU A 264 -0.34 -13.00 28.63
C LEU A 264 -1.06 -12.84 27.28
N ASN A 265 -2.31 -13.31 27.17
CA ASN A 265 -3.12 -13.15 25.96
C ASN A 265 -3.36 -11.67 25.59
N LEU A 266 -3.53 -10.82 26.61
CA LEU A 266 -3.64 -9.37 26.45
C LEU A 266 -2.42 -8.81 25.71
N LEU A 267 -1.21 -9.14 26.18
CA LEU A 267 0.04 -8.68 25.58
C LEU A 267 0.31 -9.29 24.19
N GLU A 268 -0.02 -10.57 24.01
CA GLU A 268 0.31 -11.30 22.78
C GLU A 268 -0.60 -10.96 21.60
N SER A 269 -1.87 -10.60 21.85
CA SER A 269 -2.85 -10.52 20.76
C SER A 269 -4.03 -9.57 20.97
N ALA A 270 -4.42 -9.28 22.21
CA ALA A 270 -5.62 -8.46 22.42
C ALA A 270 -5.32 -6.96 22.34
N LEU A 271 -4.12 -6.55 22.80
CA LEU A 271 -3.65 -5.16 22.68
C LEU A 271 -3.34 -4.80 21.23
N VAL A 272 -3.80 -3.62 20.86
CA VAL A 272 -3.52 -2.99 19.56
C VAL A 272 -2.61 -1.79 19.82
N GLY A 273 -1.46 -1.79 19.15
CA GLY A 273 -0.53 -0.66 19.14
C GLY A 273 -0.80 0.26 17.95
N GLY A 274 -0.62 1.57 18.15
CA GLY A 274 -0.80 2.58 17.11
C GLY A 274 0.44 2.95 16.31
N ASP A 275 1.60 2.42 16.67
CA ASP A 275 2.87 2.53 15.91
C ASP A 275 3.53 1.14 15.86
N PRO A 276 2.92 0.16 15.18
CA PRO A 276 3.53 -1.15 15.00
C PRO A 276 4.85 -1.07 14.25
N ASN A 277 5.08 -0.09 13.36
CA ASN A 277 6.30 -0.02 12.56
C ASN A 277 7.52 0.58 13.30
N ARG A 278 7.26 1.18 14.48
CA ARG A 278 8.22 1.76 15.41
C ARG A 278 9.00 2.93 14.82
N ASN A 279 8.44 3.65 13.86
CA ASN A 279 9.09 4.79 13.24
C ASN A 279 8.78 6.11 13.99
N GLY A 280 7.91 6.06 15.00
CA GLY A 280 7.50 7.20 15.83
C GLY A 280 6.44 8.09 15.18
N THR A 281 6.01 7.75 13.97
CA THR A 281 4.79 8.26 13.33
C THR A 281 3.69 7.28 13.70
N PHE A 282 2.55 7.83 14.11
CA PHE A 282 1.37 7.03 14.41
C PHE A 282 0.41 7.24 13.25
N GLY A 283 -0.15 6.14 12.77
CA GLY A 283 -1.18 6.17 11.75
C GLY A 283 -2.44 6.94 12.14
N ALA A 284 -3.24 7.16 11.10
CA ALA A 284 -4.30 8.14 11.07
C ALA A 284 -5.45 7.86 12.05
N ASP A 285 -6.16 8.92 12.44
CA ASP A 285 -7.44 8.86 13.18
C ASP A 285 -8.51 8.03 12.45
N ASP A 286 -8.30 7.84 11.14
CA ASP A 286 -9.04 6.98 10.24
C ASP A 286 -7.96 6.19 9.47
N PRO A 287 -7.72 4.89 9.75
CA PRO A 287 -6.71 4.07 9.08
C PRO A 287 -7.25 3.41 7.81
N TYR A 288 -6.37 3.09 6.85
CA TYR A 288 -6.77 2.42 5.62
C TYR A 288 -7.23 0.99 5.95
N ALA A 289 -8.18 0.46 5.18
CA ALA A 289 -8.43 -0.98 5.15
C ALA A 289 -7.80 -1.59 3.90
N LEU A 290 -7.60 -2.90 3.92
CA LEU A 290 -7.09 -3.63 2.75
C LEU A 290 -8.02 -3.42 1.56
N VAL A 291 -9.32 -3.57 1.79
CA VAL A 291 -10.40 -3.03 0.96
C VAL A 291 -11.36 -2.31 1.89
N GLU A 292 -11.46 -0.99 1.77
CA GLU A 292 -12.40 -0.16 2.53
C GLU A 292 -13.76 -0.20 1.84
N PRO A 293 -14.84 -0.60 2.53
CA PRO A 293 -16.15 -0.69 1.92
C PRO A 293 -16.62 0.63 1.31
N GLY A 294 -16.84 0.67 0.00
CA GLY A 294 -17.35 1.86 -0.66
C GLY A 294 -16.33 2.94 -1.00
N ASP A 295 -15.09 2.83 -0.53
CA ASP A 295 -14.10 3.90 -0.62
C ASP A 295 -12.83 3.45 -1.34
N THR A 296 -12.65 3.94 -2.56
CA THR A 296 -11.49 3.66 -3.41
C THR A 296 -10.22 4.37 -2.92
N ALA A 297 -10.35 5.58 -2.35
CA ALA A 297 -9.24 6.37 -1.84
C ALA A 297 -8.65 5.76 -0.55
N ARG A 298 -9.47 5.06 0.22
CA ARG A 298 -9.11 4.43 1.50
C ARG A 298 -8.87 2.91 1.39
N SER A 299 -9.12 2.32 0.22
CA SER A 299 -8.80 0.92 -0.09
C SER A 299 -7.33 0.74 -0.45
N TYR A 300 -6.52 0.27 0.51
CA TYR A 300 -5.08 0.06 0.33
C TYR A 300 -4.73 -0.80 -0.90
N LEU A 301 -5.52 -1.83 -1.22
CA LEU A 301 -5.31 -2.65 -2.41
C LEU A 301 -5.25 -1.81 -3.69
N LEU A 302 -6.24 -0.94 -3.91
CA LEU A 302 -6.29 -0.10 -5.11
C LEU A 302 -5.18 0.95 -5.10
N GLN A 303 -4.93 1.56 -3.94
CA GLN A 303 -3.87 2.55 -3.77
C GLN A 303 -2.48 1.95 -4.01
N ARG A 304 -2.27 0.68 -3.64
CA ARG A 304 -1.04 -0.08 -3.93
C ARG A 304 -0.89 -0.42 -5.41
N LEU A 305 -1.98 -0.73 -6.10
CA LEU A 305 -1.99 -0.96 -7.55
C LEU A 305 -1.75 0.33 -8.35
N GLN A 306 -2.16 1.48 -7.81
CA GLN A 306 -1.98 2.80 -8.43
C GLN A 306 -0.66 3.49 -8.03
N GLY A 307 0.08 2.93 -7.08
CA GLY A 307 1.35 3.51 -6.62
C GLY A 307 1.19 4.79 -5.79
N ASN A 308 0.07 4.91 -5.06
CA ASN A 308 -0.24 6.01 -4.15
C ASN A 308 0.29 5.80 -2.73
N VAL A 309 0.81 4.60 -2.43
CA VAL A 309 1.33 4.22 -1.11
C VAL A 309 2.80 3.78 -1.19
N PRO A 310 3.60 3.95 -0.12
CA PRO A 310 5.03 3.65 -0.12
C PRO A 310 5.37 2.21 -0.53
N GLY A 311 6.41 2.06 -1.36
CA GLY A 311 6.91 0.79 -1.89
C GLY A 311 6.55 0.57 -3.37
N SER A 312 7.06 -0.51 -3.96
CA SER A 312 6.84 -0.80 -5.38
C SER A 312 5.37 -1.15 -5.66
N PRO A 313 4.74 -0.54 -6.68
CA PRO A 313 3.37 -0.86 -7.02
C PRO A 313 3.21 -2.31 -7.49
N MET A 314 2.06 -2.91 -7.18
CA MET A 314 1.70 -4.25 -7.64
C MET A 314 1.01 -4.19 -9.01
N PRO A 315 1.07 -5.26 -9.83
CA PRO A 315 1.79 -6.52 -9.62
C PRO A 315 3.30 -6.41 -9.97
N LEU A 316 4.17 -7.07 -9.20
CA LEU A 316 5.63 -6.99 -9.42
C LEU A 316 6.18 -7.84 -10.58
N ALA A 317 5.54 -8.99 -10.86
CA ALA A 317 6.12 -10.01 -11.76
C ALA A 317 5.14 -10.51 -12.83
N ASN A 318 3.90 -10.04 -12.81
CA ASN A 318 2.85 -10.48 -13.73
C ASN A 318 2.39 -9.30 -14.58
N GLN A 319 1.66 -9.59 -15.66
CA GLN A 319 1.10 -8.55 -16.53
C GLN A 319 0.29 -7.54 -15.69
N PRO A 320 0.59 -6.23 -15.81
CA PRO A 320 -0.19 -5.18 -15.17
C PRO A 320 -1.67 -5.23 -15.55
N LEU A 321 -2.51 -4.63 -14.72
CA LEU A 321 -3.92 -4.46 -15.04
C LEU A 321 -4.06 -3.54 -16.27
N SER A 322 -5.14 -3.69 -17.04
CA SER A 322 -5.56 -2.66 -18.00
C SER A 322 -6.40 -1.58 -17.33
N SER A 323 -6.69 -0.50 -18.05
CA SER A 323 -7.56 0.59 -17.61
C SER A 323 -8.97 0.10 -17.27
N ALA A 324 -9.55 -0.73 -18.13
CA ALA A 324 -10.84 -1.38 -17.90
C ALA A 324 -10.84 -2.26 -16.63
N GLU A 325 -9.73 -2.98 -16.38
CA GLU A 325 -9.59 -3.83 -15.19
C GLU A 325 -9.47 -3.01 -13.89
N VAL A 326 -8.78 -1.87 -13.93
CA VAL A 326 -8.71 -0.94 -12.79
C VAL A 326 -10.06 -0.31 -12.52
N ILE A 327 -10.79 0.15 -13.56
CA ILE A 327 -12.15 0.69 -13.44
C ILE A 327 -13.09 -0.35 -12.84
N ALA A 328 -13.07 -1.59 -13.33
CA ALA A 328 -13.88 -2.68 -12.80
C ALA A 328 -13.58 -2.96 -11.32
N LEU A 329 -12.30 -2.96 -10.93
CA LEU A 329 -11.89 -3.14 -9.54
C LEU A 329 -12.36 -1.99 -8.65
N ALA A 330 -12.21 -0.74 -9.09
CA ALA A 330 -12.66 0.43 -8.36
C ALA A 330 -14.19 0.43 -8.18
N CYS A 331 -14.95 0.17 -9.24
CA CYS A 331 -16.40 0.08 -9.15
C CYS A 331 -16.89 -1.11 -8.33
N TRP A 332 -16.16 -2.22 -8.32
CA TRP A 332 -16.43 -3.32 -7.39
C TRP A 332 -16.22 -2.89 -5.93
N ILE A 333 -15.13 -2.18 -5.61
CA ILE A 333 -14.88 -1.64 -4.26
C ILE A 333 -16.03 -0.72 -3.84
N GLU A 334 -16.46 0.22 -4.68
CA GLU A 334 -17.57 1.12 -4.36
C GLU A 334 -18.88 0.37 -4.13
N SER A 335 -19.11 -0.70 -4.89
CA SER A 335 -20.29 -1.56 -4.74
C SER A 335 -20.32 -2.32 -3.39
N THR A 336 -19.20 -2.39 -2.65
CA THR A 336 -19.14 -3.08 -1.35
C THR A 336 -19.75 -2.29 -0.19
N ALA A 337 -20.15 -1.03 -0.38
CA ALA A 337 -20.76 -0.19 0.65
C ALA A 337 -22.15 -0.68 1.14
N GLY A 338 -22.83 -1.54 0.37
CA GLY A 338 -24.21 -1.96 0.67
C GLY A 338 -24.33 -2.93 1.85
N GLU A 339 -25.40 -2.80 2.66
CA GLU A 339 -25.75 -3.79 3.68
C GLU A 339 -25.95 -5.18 3.03
N GLY A 340 -25.15 -6.17 3.42
CA GLY A 340 -25.18 -7.51 2.83
C GLY A 340 -24.41 -7.65 1.51
N ALA A 341 -23.62 -6.65 1.09
CA ALA A 341 -22.75 -6.74 -0.08
C ALA A 341 -21.75 -7.90 0.04
N ALA A 342 -21.31 -8.23 1.26
CA ALA A 342 -20.49 -9.41 1.55
C ALA A 342 -21.25 -10.75 1.52
N GLU A 343 -22.59 -10.74 1.39
CA GLU A 343 -23.45 -11.92 1.42
C GLU A 343 -24.08 -12.26 0.05
N ASP A 344 -24.12 -11.30 -0.89
CA ASP A 344 -24.67 -11.46 -2.26
C ASP A 344 -23.59 -11.31 -3.33
N LEU A 345 -22.61 -12.21 -3.30
CA LEU A 345 -21.31 -12.02 -3.97
C LEU A 345 -21.25 -12.48 -5.43
N GLY A 346 -22.42 -12.77 -6.01
CA GLY A 346 -22.60 -12.92 -7.45
C GLY A 346 -23.16 -11.66 -8.11
N LEU A 347 -23.17 -10.52 -7.40
CA LEU A 347 -23.76 -9.29 -7.89
C LEU A 347 -22.99 -8.70 -9.07
N ALA A 348 -23.77 -8.11 -9.97
CA ALA A 348 -23.26 -7.28 -11.04
C ALA A 348 -22.52 -6.07 -10.45
N ILE A 349 -21.42 -5.67 -11.09
CA ILE A 349 -20.71 -4.44 -10.75
C ILE A 349 -21.60 -3.27 -11.20
N ASP A 350 -21.95 -2.37 -10.28
CA ASP A 350 -22.86 -1.26 -10.56
C ASP A 350 -22.09 -0.05 -11.13
N TYR A 351 -21.65 -0.18 -12.38
CA TYR A 351 -20.98 0.91 -13.10
C TYR A 351 -21.83 2.18 -13.21
N ALA A 352 -23.16 2.06 -13.16
CA ALA A 352 -24.06 3.20 -13.30
C ALA A 352 -24.09 4.10 -12.06
N ASN A 353 -23.83 3.53 -10.87
CA ASN A 353 -23.73 4.26 -9.61
C ASN A 353 -22.30 4.27 -9.05
N CYS A 354 -21.31 3.94 -9.87
CA CYS A 354 -19.89 4.01 -9.53
C CYS A 354 -19.35 5.42 -9.83
N ASP A 355 -18.89 6.13 -8.81
CA ASP A 355 -18.30 7.46 -8.93
C ASP A 355 -16.99 7.41 -9.71
N PHE A 356 -16.17 6.37 -9.52
CA PHE A 356 -14.95 6.19 -10.31
C PHE A 356 -15.23 6.16 -11.82
N ALA A 357 -16.24 5.41 -12.27
CA ALA A 357 -16.62 5.32 -13.69
C ALA A 357 -17.28 6.61 -14.20
N GLN A 358 -18.07 7.30 -13.37
CA GLN A 358 -18.76 8.54 -13.75
C GLN A 358 -17.81 9.72 -13.95
N THR A 359 -16.71 9.76 -13.19
CA THR A 359 -15.74 10.84 -13.23
C THR A 359 -14.59 10.59 -14.21
N PHE A 360 -14.40 9.33 -14.62
CA PHE A 360 -13.36 8.91 -15.56
C PHE A 360 -13.42 9.66 -16.90
N GLY A 361 -12.29 10.26 -17.29
CA GLY A 361 -12.15 11.00 -18.54
C GLY A 361 -12.76 12.41 -18.50
N GLY A 362 -12.97 12.98 -17.30
CA GLY A 362 -13.40 14.38 -17.15
C GLY A 362 -14.91 14.56 -16.94
N GLY A 363 -15.58 13.59 -16.30
CA GLY A 363 -16.94 13.78 -15.81
C GLY A 363 -17.02 15.02 -14.91
N ALA A 364 -18.05 15.85 -15.07
CA ALA A 364 -18.18 17.21 -14.52
C ALA A 364 -18.28 17.32 -12.98
N VAL A 365 -17.34 16.75 -12.24
CA VAL A 365 -17.20 16.92 -10.80
C VAL A 365 -16.12 17.94 -10.48
N SER A 366 -16.44 18.86 -9.59
CA SER A 366 -15.51 19.88 -9.11
C SER A 366 -14.44 19.22 -8.23
N GLY A 367 -13.19 19.18 -8.71
CA GLY A 367 -12.04 18.76 -7.92
C GLY A 367 -11.05 17.80 -8.60
N GLY A 368 -11.33 17.33 -9.81
CA GLY A 368 -10.37 16.53 -10.59
C GLY A 368 -9.27 17.39 -11.22
N HIS A 369 -8.16 16.76 -11.57
CA HIS A 369 -7.05 17.37 -12.28
C HIS A 369 -7.25 17.26 -13.79
N SER A 370 -6.90 18.31 -14.53
CA SER A 370 -6.92 18.32 -15.99
C SER A 370 -5.54 18.52 -16.61
N LEU A 371 -5.41 18.25 -17.91
CA LEU A 371 -4.16 18.51 -18.60
C LEU A 371 -3.87 20.02 -18.60
N SER A 372 -4.80 20.86 -19.02
CA SER A 372 -4.51 22.28 -19.27
C SER A 372 -4.31 23.09 -17.99
N GLU A 373 -5.07 22.81 -16.93
CA GLU A 373 -5.06 23.58 -15.69
C GLU A 373 -3.91 23.17 -14.75
N ASP A 374 -3.66 21.87 -14.61
CA ASP A 374 -2.77 21.35 -13.56
C ASP A 374 -1.49 20.70 -14.09
N VAL A 375 -1.59 19.86 -15.13
CA VAL A 375 -0.43 19.09 -15.62
C VAL A 375 0.44 19.90 -16.59
N GLN A 376 -0.15 20.67 -17.49
CA GLN A 376 0.57 21.47 -18.49
C GLN A 376 1.52 22.49 -17.84
N PRO A 377 1.17 23.20 -16.75
CA PRO A 377 2.14 24.05 -16.04
C PRO A 377 3.38 23.29 -15.55
N ILE A 378 3.22 22.05 -15.09
CA ILE A 378 4.33 21.18 -14.67
C ILE A 378 5.19 20.81 -15.88
N LEU A 379 4.55 20.44 -17.00
CA LEU A 379 5.23 20.11 -18.25
C LEU A 379 6.00 21.32 -18.79
N ASP A 380 5.39 22.50 -18.86
CA ASP A 380 6.01 23.72 -19.38
C ASP A 380 7.24 24.13 -18.57
N GLN A 381 7.15 23.99 -17.24
CA GLN A 381 8.24 24.36 -16.34
C GLN A 381 9.42 23.39 -16.41
N SER A 382 9.14 22.08 -16.53
CA SER A 382 10.15 21.04 -16.24
C SER A 382 10.51 20.17 -17.46
N CYS A 383 9.73 20.22 -18.53
CA CYS A 383 9.83 19.29 -19.66
C CYS A 383 9.82 19.97 -21.03
N ALA A 384 8.85 20.86 -21.27
CA ALA A 384 8.45 21.34 -22.59
C ALA A 384 9.23 22.58 -23.07
N PHE A 385 10.55 22.56 -22.93
CA PHE A 385 11.43 23.62 -23.39
C PHE A 385 12.47 23.13 -24.42
N GLY A 386 13.07 24.09 -25.12
CA GLY A 386 14.02 23.81 -26.20
C GLY A 386 15.21 22.98 -25.74
N GLY A 387 15.47 21.87 -26.44
CA GLY A 387 16.53 20.90 -26.11
C GLY A 387 16.07 19.73 -25.24
N CYS A 388 14.84 19.80 -24.72
CA CYS A 388 14.14 18.71 -24.04
C CYS A 388 12.89 18.35 -24.86
N HIS A 389 11.69 18.48 -24.31
CA HIS A 389 10.44 18.07 -24.98
C HIS A 389 9.66 19.26 -25.56
N GLY A 390 10.38 20.24 -26.13
CA GLY A 390 9.76 21.38 -26.79
C GLY A 390 10.66 22.02 -27.85
N GLY A 391 10.09 22.99 -28.57
CA GLY A 391 10.77 23.69 -29.66
C GLY A 391 10.73 22.94 -31.00
N THR A 392 11.61 23.29 -31.93
CA THR A 392 11.56 22.78 -33.31
C THR A 392 12.09 21.36 -33.49
N GLN A 393 12.82 20.83 -32.50
CA GLN A 393 13.43 19.50 -32.53
C GLN A 393 13.31 18.87 -31.14
N PRO A 394 12.10 18.46 -30.72
CA PRO A 394 11.89 17.84 -29.44
C PRO A 394 12.66 16.51 -29.32
N ALA A 395 13.18 16.25 -28.14
CA ALA A 395 13.89 15.02 -27.82
C ALA A 395 12.94 13.82 -27.97
N ALA A 396 13.46 12.76 -28.60
CA ALA A 396 12.69 11.55 -28.91
C ALA A 396 11.42 11.81 -29.74
N ASP A 397 11.36 12.93 -30.47
CA ASP A 397 10.18 13.35 -31.24
C ASP A 397 8.91 13.56 -30.39
N LEU A 398 9.09 13.79 -29.08
CA LEU A 398 8.01 13.98 -28.11
C LEU A 398 7.88 15.46 -27.74
N ASP A 399 6.91 16.15 -28.34
CA ASP A 399 6.59 17.55 -28.06
C ASP A 399 5.50 17.67 -26.98
N LEU A 400 5.89 18.13 -25.80
CA LEU A 400 5.00 18.30 -24.64
C LEU A 400 4.55 19.76 -24.46
N SER A 401 4.73 20.62 -25.47
CA SER A 401 4.24 21.99 -25.43
C SER A 401 2.71 22.05 -25.47
N ALA A 402 2.15 23.09 -24.85
CA ALA A 402 0.71 23.32 -24.80
C ALA A 402 0.06 23.23 -26.20
N GLY A 403 -1.05 22.50 -26.28
CA GLY A 403 -1.77 22.20 -27.52
C GLY A 403 -1.22 21.02 -28.33
N LYS A 404 -0.12 20.39 -27.90
CA LYS A 404 0.41 19.14 -28.50
C LYS A 404 0.60 18.02 -27.48
N ALA A 405 0.76 18.38 -26.20
CA ALA A 405 1.07 17.43 -25.14
C ALA A 405 0.05 16.28 -25.04
N TYR A 406 -1.25 16.56 -25.20
CA TYR A 406 -2.29 15.55 -25.04
C TYR A 406 -2.11 14.36 -25.99
N ASP A 407 -2.16 14.62 -27.30
CA ASP A 407 -2.00 13.58 -28.33
C ASP A 407 -0.64 12.87 -28.22
N ALA A 408 0.40 13.63 -27.86
CA ALA A 408 1.73 13.10 -27.65
C ALA A 408 1.80 12.12 -26.46
N LEU A 409 1.10 12.42 -25.36
CA LEU A 409 1.09 11.62 -24.14
C LEU A 409 0.20 10.37 -24.24
N LEU A 410 -0.85 10.40 -25.06
CA LEU A 410 -1.63 9.18 -25.35
C LEU A 410 -0.97 8.26 -26.39
N GLY A 411 0.16 8.70 -26.96
CA GLY A 411 0.97 7.90 -27.88
C GLY A 411 1.75 6.77 -27.18
N GLY A 412 2.27 5.86 -28.01
CA GLY A 412 3.15 4.79 -27.56
C GLY A 412 4.54 5.29 -27.14
N SER A 413 5.14 4.64 -26.14
CA SER A 413 6.51 4.90 -25.73
C SER A 413 7.51 4.42 -26.78
N ALA A 414 8.35 5.32 -27.29
CA ALA A 414 9.46 4.97 -28.16
C ALA A 414 10.57 4.19 -27.43
N GLN A 415 10.70 4.35 -26.11
CA GLN A 415 11.74 3.70 -25.30
C GLN A 415 11.28 2.37 -24.69
N ASN A 416 9.97 2.16 -24.57
CA ASN A 416 9.39 0.89 -24.15
C ASN A 416 8.27 0.47 -25.12
N PRO A 417 8.61 -0.19 -26.23
CA PRO A 417 7.63 -0.59 -27.24
C PRO A 417 6.54 -1.48 -26.63
N GLY A 418 5.27 -1.14 -26.89
CA GLY A 418 4.12 -1.87 -26.37
C GLY A 418 3.53 -1.29 -25.07
N GLN A 419 4.11 -0.21 -24.54
CA GLN A 419 3.57 0.56 -23.42
C GLN A 419 3.17 1.97 -23.88
N ALA A 420 2.03 2.48 -23.40
CA ALA A 420 1.63 3.87 -23.61
C ALA A 420 2.48 4.83 -22.76
N LEU A 421 2.64 6.08 -23.23
CA LEU A 421 3.23 7.13 -22.39
C LEU A 421 2.31 7.44 -21.21
N VAL A 422 1.01 7.59 -21.47
CA VAL A 422 -0.06 7.66 -20.48
C VAL A 422 -1.11 6.61 -20.83
N GLU A 423 -1.42 5.77 -19.85
CA GLU A 423 -2.52 4.81 -19.88
C GLU A 423 -3.61 5.35 -18.93
N PRO A 424 -4.72 5.93 -19.44
CA PRO A 424 -5.78 6.49 -18.62
C PRO A 424 -6.27 5.52 -17.55
N GLY A 425 -6.42 5.97 -16.30
CA GLY A 425 -6.81 5.15 -15.16
C GLY A 425 -5.71 4.31 -14.53
N ASN A 426 -4.56 4.18 -15.21
CA ASN A 426 -3.51 3.26 -14.81
C ASN A 426 -2.13 3.95 -14.76
N PRO A 427 -1.84 4.68 -13.68
CA PRO A 427 -0.56 5.37 -13.53
C PRO A 427 0.64 4.40 -13.50
N THR A 428 0.46 3.18 -12.99
CA THR A 428 1.57 2.21 -12.87
C THR A 428 1.91 1.54 -14.18
N ASN A 429 0.96 1.45 -15.11
CA ASN A 429 1.20 1.05 -16.50
C ASN A 429 1.54 2.23 -17.43
N SER A 430 1.57 3.46 -16.93
CA SER A 430 1.95 4.66 -17.70
C SER A 430 3.46 4.88 -17.71
N TYR A 431 4.10 4.86 -18.89
CA TYR A 431 5.55 5.02 -18.97
C TYR A 431 6.02 6.40 -18.50
N LEU A 432 5.17 7.44 -18.58
CA LEU A 432 5.44 8.75 -18.01
C LEU A 432 5.78 8.63 -16.51
N MET A 433 5.01 7.88 -15.74
CA MET A 433 5.25 7.70 -14.30
C MET A 433 6.56 6.96 -14.03
N THR A 434 6.92 5.99 -14.87
CA THR A 434 8.25 5.35 -14.85
C THR A 434 9.37 6.38 -15.06
N LYS A 435 9.20 7.32 -16.00
CA LYS A 435 10.18 8.39 -16.24
C LYS A 435 10.27 9.36 -15.07
N LEU A 436 9.17 9.70 -14.41
CA LEU A 436 9.15 10.66 -13.30
C LEU A 436 9.73 10.07 -12.01
N THR A 437 9.40 8.81 -11.69
CA THR A 437 9.80 8.15 -10.44
C THR A 437 11.14 7.44 -10.52
N GLY A 438 11.58 7.05 -11.73
CA GLY A 438 12.82 6.31 -11.95
C GLY A 438 12.74 4.80 -11.66
N ASN A 439 11.58 4.28 -11.30
CA ASN A 439 11.40 2.85 -11.02
C ASN A 439 11.19 2.07 -12.32
N GLY A 440 11.94 0.97 -12.55
CA GLY A 440 11.78 0.11 -13.74
C GLY A 440 12.14 0.78 -15.08
N LEU A 441 12.95 1.84 -15.04
CA LEU A 441 13.18 2.69 -16.21
C LEU A 441 14.07 2.03 -17.27
N SER A 442 13.71 2.27 -18.54
CA SER A 442 14.67 2.26 -19.65
C SER A 442 15.18 3.70 -19.88
N GLY A 443 16.49 3.86 -20.10
CA GLY A 443 17.12 5.17 -20.33
C GLY A 443 17.50 5.93 -19.05
N VAL A 444 17.02 7.16 -18.89
CA VAL A 444 17.28 8.02 -17.71
C VAL A 444 15.98 8.61 -17.15
N GLN A 445 15.93 8.84 -15.84
CA GLN A 445 14.82 9.55 -15.17
C GLN A 445 14.65 10.97 -15.73
N MET A 446 13.41 11.45 -15.78
CA MET A 446 13.03 12.82 -16.16
C MET A 446 12.57 13.59 -14.92
N PRO A 447 12.88 14.89 -14.78
CA PRO A 447 13.63 15.74 -15.74
C PRO A 447 15.11 15.37 -15.87
N LYS A 448 15.61 15.24 -17.11
CA LYS A 448 16.98 14.79 -17.35
C LYS A 448 18.00 15.84 -16.93
N GLY A 449 18.87 15.49 -15.98
CA GLY A 449 19.95 16.35 -15.53
C GLY A 449 19.50 17.55 -14.69
N GLY A 450 18.24 17.56 -14.27
CA GLY A 450 17.70 18.44 -13.23
C GLY A 450 17.39 17.67 -11.95
N ASP A 451 16.86 18.38 -10.96
CA ASP A 451 16.30 17.74 -9.76
C ASP A 451 15.01 16.97 -10.15
N PRO A 452 14.73 15.81 -9.52
CA PRO A 452 13.45 15.14 -9.66
C PRO A 452 12.28 16.07 -9.30
N LEU A 453 11.11 15.84 -9.91
CA LEU A 453 9.89 16.53 -9.48
C LEU A 453 9.59 16.18 -8.01
N ASP A 454 9.00 17.13 -7.28
CA ASP A 454 8.51 16.85 -5.93
C ASP A 454 7.28 15.94 -5.96
N GLU A 455 7.01 15.27 -4.84
CA GLU A 455 5.89 14.32 -4.75
C GLU A 455 4.53 15.01 -4.95
N THR A 456 4.42 16.32 -4.71
CA THR A 456 3.18 17.07 -4.97
C THR A 456 2.89 17.12 -6.45
N SER A 457 3.89 17.49 -7.27
CA SER A 457 3.78 17.57 -8.72
C SER A 457 3.58 16.17 -9.34
N ILE A 458 4.29 15.16 -8.83
CA ILE A 458 4.08 13.76 -9.25
C ILE A 458 2.67 13.30 -8.89
N GLY A 459 2.17 13.66 -7.70
CA GLY A 459 0.82 13.37 -7.24
C GLY A 459 -0.27 13.94 -8.14
N ILE A 460 -0.11 15.19 -8.59
CA ILE A 460 -1.03 15.84 -9.55
C ILE A 460 -1.07 15.05 -10.87
N VAL A 461 0.09 14.73 -11.44
CA VAL A 461 0.16 13.96 -12.70
C VAL A 461 -0.44 12.56 -12.51
N ARG A 462 -0.14 11.90 -11.39
CA ARG A 462 -0.66 10.57 -11.06
C ARG A 462 -2.19 10.59 -10.95
N GLN A 463 -2.74 11.57 -10.26
CA GLN A 463 -4.18 11.71 -10.04
C GLN A 463 -4.90 12.05 -11.35
N TRP A 464 -4.36 12.95 -12.18
CA TRP A 464 -4.87 13.19 -13.53
C TRP A 464 -4.94 11.90 -14.36
N ILE A 465 -3.91 11.04 -14.29
CA ILE A 465 -3.94 9.74 -14.96
C ILE A 465 -5.04 8.85 -14.36
N ILE A 466 -5.13 8.71 -13.03
CA ILE A 466 -6.17 7.90 -12.36
C ILE A 466 -7.58 8.30 -12.79
N GLU A 467 -7.81 9.61 -12.94
CA GLU A 467 -9.10 10.20 -13.35
C GLU A 467 -9.38 10.07 -14.86
N GLY A 468 -8.59 9.29 -15.58
CA GLY A 468 -8.79 9.02 -17.00
C GLY A 468 -8.09 10.00 -17.94
N ALA A 469 -7.10 10.74 -17.45
CA ALA A 469 -6.26 11.64 -18.24
C ALA A 469 -7.10 12.57 -19.14
N ALA A 470 -8.01 13.32 -18.53
CA ALA A 470 -8.93 14.20 -19.25
C ALA A 470 -8.20 15.29 -20.06
N ASN A 471 -8.73 15.57 -21.25
CA ASN A 471 -8.41 16.78 -22.03
C ASN A 471 -9.52 17.79 -21.79
N ASP A 472 -9.16 19.04 -21.51
CA ASP A 472 -10.09 20.14 -21.23
C ASP A 472 -10.00 21.31 -22.21
#